data_AF-A0A1Y6LA69-F1
#
_entry.id   AF-A0A1Y6LA69-F1
#
_cell.length_a   1.000
_cell.length_b   1.000
_cell.length_c   1.000
_cell.angle_alpha   90.00
_cell.angle_beta   90.00
_cell.angle_gamma   90.00
#
_symmetry.space_group_name_H-M   'P 1'
#
loop_
_entity.id
_entity.type
_entity.pdbx_description
1 polymer ?
#
loop_
_entity_poly.entity_id
_entity_poly.type
_entity_poly.pdbx_seq_one_letter_code
_entity_poly.pdbx_strand_id
1 'polypeptide(L)'
;MAEPRLDALPKELIACIAGYSNARTVLNLGRTCRRIATACDNSLIFKDVLLNSQREHWPGSHLDIDAIATRCGKDVAAWARYAVADQTASEVSRDEHPFRSWERYQAWVPELLAVNHPFAQWSCWRKRLPTDAGEASTTAVYCLAQAVLEGDESTSRQSERRWSIDLAEHDPNLKPDASLSDLLWEFSGMVMKFHKLLKIRRNAWPYNDEAMVPYISLPTMSELRLSRPVNSDHILPLPFSGMHDQWFLEHTRAMVFDPEYFTTGTWCGYYSYSNFFMSSEMLDPPTMGIKFRRVETTSGDTQFLGSDGFDGEGPFGVDVVVSATSGGFDIRGQKAYRFGSTRWDWDLKLTPLGLIGYWGTWDRTFTRKGFLWLWKAK
;
A
#
# COMPACT_ATOMS: atom_id res chain seq x y z
N MET A 1 17.19 -38.98 39.19
CA MET A 1 15.85 -38.71 38.64
C MET A 1 16.04 -38.18 37.24
N ALA A 2 15.32 -38.70 36.24
CA ALA A 2 15.41 -38.17 34.89
C ALA A 2 14.75 -36.78 34.88
N GLU A 3 15.43 -35.79 34.27
CA GLU A 3 14.85 -34.45 34.11
C GLU A 3 13.61 -34.52 33.21
N PRO A 4 12.52 -33.81 33.57
CA PRO A 4 11.33 -33.76 32.74
C PRO A 4 11.66 -33.10 31.39
N ARG A 5 11.38 -33.82 30.30
CA ARG A 5 11.63 -33.34 28.94
C ARG A 5 10.34 -32.83 28.30
N LEU A 6 10.41 -31.64 27.70
CA LEU A 6 9.26 -31.02 27.02
C LEU A 6 8.72 -31.88 25.87
N ASP A 7 9.60 -32.54 25.12
CA ASP A 7 9.23 -33.42 24.00
C ASP A 7 8.63 -34.77 24.44
N ALA A 8 8.69 -35.10 25.73
CA ALA A 8 8.04 -36.29 26.27
C ALA A 8 6.56 -36.06 26.62
N LEU A 9 6.11 -34.81 26.66
CA LEU A 9 4.72 -34.47 26.99
C LEU A 9 3.74 -34.85 25.85
N PRO A 10 2.45 -35.04 26.17
CA PRO A 10 1.36 -35.05 25.19
C PRO A 10 1.35 -33.78 24.35
N LYS A 11 1.00 -33.91 23.07
CA LYS A 11 1.00 -32.78 22.11
C LYS A 11 0.08 -31.64 22.56
N GLU A 12 -1.02 -31.98 23.23
CA GLU A 12 -2.00 -31.03 23.76
C GLU A 12 -1.40 -30.17 24.88
N LEU A 13 -0.55 -30.76 25.73
CA LEU A 13 0.14 -30.02 26.78
C LEU A 13 1.25 -29.14 26.20
N ILE A 14 1.98 -29.61 25.18
CA ILE A 14 2.98 -28.79 24.48
C ILE A 14 2.29 -27.59 23.80
N ALA A 15 1.17 -27.83 23.11
CA ALA A 15 0.37 -26.78 22.48
C ALA A 15 -0.18 -25.77 23.50
N CYS A 16 -0.66 -26.23 24.65
CA CYS A 16 -1.12 -25.38 25.75
C CYS A 16 0.02 -24.49 26.27
N ILE A 17 1.20 -25.07 26.57
CA ILE A 17 2.39 -24.31 27.00
C ILE A 17 2.79 -23.27 25.95
N ALA A 18 2.75 -23.64 24.67
CA ALA A 18 3.05 -22.73 23.58
C ALA A 18 2.02 -21.57 23.49
N GLY A 19 0.73 -21.82 23.70
CA GLY A 19 -0.33 -20.80 23.68
C GLY A 19 -0.23 -19.74 24.78
N TYR A 20 0.47 -20.07 25.89
CA TYR A 20 0.81 -19.11 26.97
C TYR A 20 2.15 -18.41 26.75
N SER A 21 2.88 -18.72 25.68
CA SER A 21 4.14 -18.07 25.32
C SER A 21 3.92 -16.91 24.34
N ASN A 22 4.97 -16.14 24.03
CA ASN A 22 4.92 -15.16 22.95
C ASN A 22 5.13 -15.82 21.57
N ALA A 23 4.72 -15.15 20.49
CA ALA A 23 4.72 -15.70 19.13
C ALA A 23 6.11 -16.15 18.68
N ARG A 24 7.16 -15.37 18.98
CA ARG A 24 8.55 -15.72 18.64
C ARG A 24 9.03 -16.97 19.38
N THR A 25 8.65 -17.13 20.65
CA THR A 25 8.95 -18.32 21.44
C THR A 25 8.28 -19.56 20.82
N VAL A 26 7.02 -19.47 20.39
CA VAL A 26 6.34 -20.58 19.71
C VAL A 26 7.08 -20.98 18.42
N LEU A 27 7.47 -20.01 17.59
CA LEU A 27 8.24 -20.27 16.37
C LEU A 27 9.61 -20.90 16.66
N ASN A 28 10.29 -20.44 17.70
CA ASN A 28 11.59 -21.00 18.12
C ASN A 28 11.44 -22.41 18.68
N LEU A 29 10.40 -22.69 19.47
CA LEU A 29 10.08 -24.03 19.96
C LEU A 29 9.90 -25.00 18.79
N GLY A 30 9.16 -24.60 17.75
CA GLY A 30 8.96 -25.41 16.55
C GLY A 30 10.25 -25.75 15.78
N ARG A 31 11.33 -24.98 15.96
CA ARG A 31 12.64 -25.23 15.33
C ARG A 31 13.52 -26.22 16.10
N THR A 32 13.13 -26.60 17.32
CA THR A 32 14.00 -27.43 18.20
C THR A 32 13.99 -28.91 17.84
N CYS A 33 12.83 -29.53 17.70
CA CYS A 33 12.70 -30.93 17.32
C CYS A 33 11.38 -31.20 16.60
N ARG A 34 11.32 -32.29 15.82
CA ARG A 34 10.15 -32.62 14.99
C ARG A 34 8.85 -32.76 15.80
N ARG A 35 8.92 -33.37 16.99
CA ARG A 35 7.73 -33.60 17.83
C ARG A 35 7.14 -32.30 18.37
N ILE A 36 8.00 -31.37 18.81
CA ILE A 36 7.58 -30.03 19.23
C ILE A 36 7.08 -29.24 18.01
N ALA A 37 7.75 -29.35 16.86
CA ALA A 37 7.31 -28.73 15.61
C ALA A 37 5.87 -29.11 15.25
N THR A 38 5.54 -30.41 15.23
CA THR A 38 4.18 -30.89 14.94
C THR A 38 3.16 -30.42 15.97
N ALA A 39 3.56 -30.28 17.25
CA ALA A 39 2.66 -29.76 18.28
C ALA A 39 2.43 -28.24 18.13
N CYS A 40 3.44 -27.48 17.71
CA CYS A 40 3.38 -26.03 17.50
C CYS A 40 2.79 -25.61 16.14
N ASP A 41 2.71 -26.51 15.16
CA ASP A 41 2.12 -26.29 13.84
C ASP A 41 0.57 -26.30 13.90
N ASN A 42 0.01 -25.34 14.62
CA ASN A 42 -1.41 -25.25 14.88
C ASN A 42 -1.86 -23.78 14.95
N SER A 43 -2.81 -23.42 14.09
CA SER A 43 -3.35 -22.06 13.99
C SER A 43 -4.01 -21.59 15.30
N LEU A 44 -4.57 -22.52 16.08
CA LEU A 44 -5.20 -22.21 17.37
C LEU A 44 -4.19 -21.70 18.39
N ILE A 45 -2.94 -22.19 18.35
CA ILE A 45 -1.89 -21.71 19.26
C ILE A 45 -1.62 -20.23 18.99
N PHE A 46 -1.42 -19.85 17.73
CA PHE A 46 -1.16 -18.45 17.39
C PHE A 46 -2.39 -17.56 17.60
N LYS A 47 -3.60 -18.09 17.44
CA LYS A 47 -4.83 -17.40 17.85
C LYS A 47 -4.85 -17.12 19.35
N ASP A 48 -4.51 -18.11 20.17
CA ASP A 48 -4.46 -17.97 21.63
C ASP A 48 -3.37 -16.99 22.06
N VAL A 49 -2.17 -17.06 21.46
CA VAL A 49 -1.09 -16.09 21.66
C VAL A 49 -1.56 -14.67 21.38
N LEU A 50 -2.23 -14.46 20.24
CA LEU A 50 -2.74 -13.15 19.83
C LEU A 50 -3.86 -12.62 20.75
N LEU A 51 -4.75 -13.50 21.20
CA LEU A 51 -5.77 -13.16 22.19
C LEU A 51 -5.16 -12.77 23.54
N ASN A 52 -4.12 -13.48 23.97
CA ASN A 52 -3.43 -13.23 25.23
C ASN A 52 -2.62 -11.93 25.16
N SER A 53 -1.90 -11.69 24.05
CA SER A 53 -1.13 -10.46 23.87
C SER A 53 -2.06 -9.25 23.92
N GLN A 54 -3.14 -9.20 23.12
CA GLN A 54 -4.04 -8.03 23.06
C GLN A 54 -4.72 -7.68 24.39
N ARG A 55 -4.92 -8.64 25.31
CA ARG A 55 -5.45 -8.35 26.65
C ARG A 55 -4.54 -7.47 27.49
N GLU A 56 -3.25 -7.47 27.19
CA GLU A 56 -2.23 -6.68 27.90
C GLU A 56 -1.98 -5.30 27.25
N HIS A 57 -2.77 -4.89 26.24
CA HIS A 57 -2.49 -3.72 25.40
C HIS A 57 -3.42 -2.52 25.56
N TRP A 58 -2.97 -1.41 24.95
CA TRP A 58 -3.53 -0.07 24.92
C TRP A 58 -5.01 -0.06 24.47
N PRO A 59 -5.92 0.67 25.15
CA PRO A 59 -7.32 0.74 24.75
C PRO A 59 -7.46 1.47 23.41
N GLY A 60 -7.98 0.77 22.39
CA GLY A 60 -8.52 1.39 21.17
C GLY A 60 -8.08 0.81 19.82
N SER A 61 -7.19 -0.19 19.78
CA SER A 61 -6.47 -0.54 18.54
C SER A 61 -6.17 -2.05 18.41
N HIS A 62 -7.16 -2.90 18.66
CA HIS A 62 -7.03 -4.36 18.62
C HIS A 62 -7.26 -4.91 17.21
N LEU A 63 -6.54 -5.97 16.83
CA LEU A 63 -6.84 -6.70 15.60
C LEU A 63 -8.17 -7.44 15.75
N ASP A 64 -9.03 -7.36 14.73
CA ASP A 64 -10.28 -8.13 14.68
C ASP A 64 -9.99 -9.62 14.42
N ILE A 65 -10.02 -10.40 15.51
CA ILE A 65 -9.73 -11.83 15.51
C ILE A 65 -10.71 -12.62 14.64
N ASP A 66 -11.97 -12.20 14.58
CA ASP A 66 -13.00 -12.92 13.82
C ASP A 66 -12.85 -12.67 12.33
N ALA A 67 -12.51 -11.43 11.94
CA ALA A 67 -12.14 -11.10 10.57
C ALA A 67 -10.86 -11.86 10.13
N ILE A 68 -9.85 -11.94 11.01
CA ILE A 68 -8.65 -12.74 10.76
C ILE A 68 -8.99 -14.22 10.57
N ALA A 69 -9.81 -14.79 11.46
CA ALA A 69 -10.22 -16.19 11.37
C ALA A 69 -10.95 -16.51 10.06
N THR A 70 -11.81 -15.58 9.62
CA THR A 70 -12.51 -15.69 8.33
C THR A 70 -11.55 -15.67 7.15
N ARG A 71 -10.52 -14.81 7.19
CA ARG A 71 -9.53 -14.65 6.10
C ARG A 71 -8.50 -15.78 6.06
N CYS A 72 -7.96 -16.16 7.20
CA CYS A 72 -6.80 -17.05 7.32
C CYS A 72 -7.21 -18.54 7.46
N GLY A 73 -8.44 -18.81 7.93
CA GLY A 73 -8.89 -20.18 8.19
C GLY A 73 -7.92 -20.94 9.10
N LYS A 74 -7.36 -22.05 8.59
CA LYS A 74 -6.41 -22.93 9.30
C LYS A 74 -4.95 -22.70 8.89
N ASP A 75 -4.64 -21.66 8.14
CA ASP A 75 -3.26 -21.37 7.70
C ASP A 75 -2.40 -20.92 8.90
N VAL A 76 -1.56 -21.82 9.38
CA VAL A 76 -0.68 -21.60 10.53
C VAL A 76 0.31 -20.46 10.27
N ALA A 77 0.84 -20.36 9.05
CA ALA A 77 1.80 -19.31 8.69
C ALA A 77 1.14 -17.93 8.71
N ALA A 78 -0.08 -17.82 8.18
CA ALA A 78 -0.84 -16.58 8.24
C ALA A 78 -1.13 -16.16 9.70
N TRP A 79 -1.59 -17.08 10.54
CA TRP A 79 -1.83 -16.79 11.96
C TRP A 79 -0.55 -16.40 12.71
N ALA A 80 0.58 -17.06 12.42
CA ALA A 80 1.87 -16.70 13.00
C ALA A 80 2.30 -15.27 12.64
N ARG A 81 2.01 -14.79 11.43
CA ARG A 81 2.27 -13.39 11.03
C ARG A 81 1.50 -12.40 11.89
N TYR A 82 0.20 -12.59 12.05
CA TYR A 82 -0.63 -11.74 12.93
C TYR A 82 -0.09 -11.71 14.36
N ALA A 83 0.26 -12.87 14.92
CA ALA A 83 0.77 -12.95 16.29
C ALA A 83 2.14 -12.27 16.46
N VAL A 84 3.06 -12.43 15.48
CA VAL A 84 4.37 -11.76 15.52
C VAL A 84 4.23 -10.25 15.32
N ALA A 85 3.34 -9.81 14.43
CA ALA A 85 3.06 -8.40 14.19
C ALA A 85 2.55 -7.70 15.46
N ASP A 86 1.57 -8.31 16.14
CA ASP A 86 0.99 -7.79 17.38
C ASP A 86 2.02 -7.77 18.54
N GLN A 87 2.76 -8.87 18.72
CA GLN A 87 3.88 -8.89 19.68
C GLN A 87 4.90 -7.79 19.37
N THR A 88 5.21 -7.55 18.10
CA THR A 88 6.19 -6.52 17.74
C THR A 88 5.64 -5.12 17.99
N ALA A 89 4.38 -4.86 17.66
CA ALA A 89 3.72 -3.60 17.98
C ALA A 89 3.75 -3.34 19.51
N SER A 90 3.51 -4.39 20.30
CA SER A 90 3.65 -4.36 21.76
C SER A 90 5.04 -3.92 22.20
N GLU A 91 6.07 -4.64 21.76
CA GLU A 91 7.47 -4.39 22.14
C GLU A 91 7.87 -2.94 21.78
N VAL A 92 7.56 -2.51 20.55
CA VAL A 92 7.82 -1.15 20.06
C VAL A 92 7.03 -0.09 20.85
N SER A 93 5.85 -0.42 21.37
CA SER A 93 5.07 0.50 22.20
C SER A 93 5.60 0.61 23.63
N ARG A 94 6.24 -0.45 24.16
CA ARG A 94 6.68 -0.57 25.57
C ARG A 94 8.11 -0.09 25.79
N ASP A 95 9.06 -0.48 24.92
CA ASP A 95 10.50 -0.37 25.24
C ASP A 95 11.10 1.00 24.98
N GLU A 96 10.52 1.84 24.13
CA GLU A 96 10.99 3.19 23.86
C GLU A 96 9.90 3.89 23.05
N HIS A 97 9.69 5.19 23.28
CA HIS A 97 8.89 5.98 22.34
C HIS A 97 9.42 5.68 20.92
N PRO A 98 8.59 5.29 19.92
CA PRO A 98 9.01 4.78 18.59
C PRO A 98 9.77 5.78 17.70
N PHE A 99 10.35 6.79 18.35
CA PHE A 99 11.07 7.95 17.87
C PHE A 99 12.52 7.98 18.38
N ARG A 100 12.92 7.08 19.29
CA ARG A 100 14.34 6.93 19.70
C ARG A 100 15.10 5.91 18.84
N SER A 101 14.39 5.01 18.16
CA SER A 101 14.96 3.96 17.30
C SER A 101 14.14 3.80 16.00
N TRP A 102 14.22 4.80 15.12
CA TRP A 102 13.49 4.85 13.83
C TRP A 102 13.82 3.64 12.94
N GLU A 103 15.07 3.15 12.97
CA GLU A 103 15.50 1.98 12.21
C GLU A 103 14.73 0.72 12.65
N ARG A 104 14.45 0.60 13.95
CA ARG A 104 13.63 -0.52 14.47
C ARG A 104 12.20 -0.40 13.97
N TYR A 105 11.60 0.79 14.00
CA TYR A 105 10.25 0.98 13.48
C TYR A 105 10.17 0.65 11.97
N GLN A 106 11.08 1.20 11.16
CA GLN A 106 11.14 0.92 9.72
C GLN A 106 11.24 -0.58 9.40
N ALA A 107 11.96 -1.35 10.22
CA ALA A 107 12.08 -2.79 10.03
C ALA A 107 10.75 -3.56 10.18
N TRP A 108 9.76 -2.98 10.88
CA TRP A 108 8.53 -3.69 11.24
C TRP A 108 7.24 -3.08 10.69
N VAL A 109 7.26 -1.82 10.28
CA VAL A 109 6.07 -1.16 9.71
C VAL A 109 5.47 -1.92 8.53
N PRO A 110 6.26 -2.46 7.59
CA PRO A 110 5.67 -3.25 6.50
C PRO A 110 4.90 -4.49 6.99
N GLU A 111 5.39 -5.18 8.03
CA GLU A 111 4.67 -6.32 8.63
C GLU A 111 3.33 -5.85 9.19
N LEU A 112 3.37 -4.79 10.01
CA LEU A 112 2.18 -4.20 10.61
C LEU A 112 1.18 -3.76 9.55
N LEU A 113 1.63 -3.21 8.42
CA LEU A 113 0.74 -2.80 7.35
C LEU A 113 0.20 -3.98 6.53
N ALA A 114 1.01 -5.01 6.27
CA ALA A 114 0.59 -6.23 5.57
C ALA A 114 -0.55 -6.94 6.31
N VAL A 115 -0.50 -6.93 7.64
CA VAL A 115 -1.58 -7.47 8.48
C VAL A 115 -2.70 -6.47 8.78
N ASN A 116 -2.59 -5.21 8.31
CA ASN A 116 -3.47 -4.10 8.65
C ASN A 116 -3.61 -3.87 10.17
N HIS A 117 -2.49 -3.84 10.88
CA HIS A 117 -2.42 -3.65 12.32
C HIS A 117 -2.73 -2.20 12.71
N PRO A 118 -3.69 -1.95 13.61
CA PRO A 118 -4.08 -0.59 14.03
C PRO A 118 -2.93 0.27 14.58
N PHE A 119 -1.93 -0.35 15.20
CA PHE A 119 -0.70 0.34 15.64
C PHE A 119 0.05 1.05 14.50
N ALA A 120 0.15 0.47 13.30
CA ALA A 120 0.80 1.13 12.17
C ALA A 120 0.04 2.39 11.76
N GLN A 121 -1.29 2.32 11.70
CA GLN A 121 -2.13 3.47 11.43
C GLN A 121 -1.87 4.54 12.50
N TRP A 122 -2.10 4.23 13.78
CA TRP A 122 -1.98 5.21 14.87
C TRP A 122 -0.59 5.87 15.00
N SER A 123 0.49 5.09 14.85
CA SER A 123 1.85 5.58 15.06
C SER A 123 2.43 6.34 13.87
N CYS A 124 2.03 6.04 12.62
CA CYS A 124 2.39 6.84 11.45
C CYS A 124 1.91 8.29 11.57
N TRP A 125 0.73 8.52 12.15
CA TRP A 125 0.14 9.85 12.23
C TRP A 125 0.80 10.80 13.23
N ARG A 126 1.46 10.32 14.28
CA ARG A 126 2.02 11.19 15.34
C ARG A 126 3.47 11.65 15.07
N LYS A 127 4.09 11.23 13.97
CA LYS A 127 5.51 11.54 13.69
C LYS A 127 5.69 12.81 12.86
N ARG A 128 6.83 13.48 13.09
CA ARG A 128 7.41 14.39 12.09
C ARG A 128 7.95 13.49 10.99
N LEU A 129 7.58 13.80 9.75
CA LEU A 129 8.21 13.18 8.60
C LEU A 129 9.71 13.45 8.66
N PRO A 130 10.58 12.56 8.15
CA PRO A 130 11.95 12.96 7.85
C PRO A 130 11.85 14.20 6.97
N THR A 131 12.26 15.36 7.51
CA THR A 131 12.10 16.65 6.83
C THR A 131 12.95 16.75 5.57
N ASP A 132 13.85 15.80 5.38
CA ASP A 132 14.68 15.68 4.20
C ASP A 132 14.19 14.48 3.38
N ALA A 133 13.34 14.70 2.36
CA ALA A 133 12.90 13.62 1.46
C ALA A 133 14.06 12.89 0.77
N GLY A 134 15.27 13.45 0.81
CA GLY A 134 16.50 12.80 0.35
C GLY A 134 17.05 11.70 1.28
N GLU A 135 16.64 11.66 2.56
CA GLU A 135 17.12 10.68 3.54
C GLU A 135 16.11 9.56 3.82
N ALA A 136 14.84 9.75 3.47
CA ALA A 136 13.80 8.74 3.68
C ALA A 136 13.93 7.62 2.63
N SER A 137 14.06 6.37 3.09
CA SER A 137 14.04 5.21 2.19
C SER A 137 12.68 5.08 1.49
N THR A 138 12.66 4.52 0.28
CA THR A 138 11.42 4.22 -0.46
C THR A 138 10.44 3.42 0.39
N THR A 139 10.94 2.44 1.15
CA THR A 139 10.16 1.69 2.14
C THR A 139 9.42 2.60 3.13
N ALA A 140 10.09 3.60 3.70
CA ALA A 140 9.49 4.49 4.68
C ALA A 140 8.36 5.34 4.08
N VAL A 141 8.59 5.92 2.91
CA VAL A 141 7.59 6.74 2.22
C VAL A 141 6.42 5.90 1.69
N TYR A 142 6.70 4.66 1.28
CA TYR A 142 5.65 3.72 0.91
C TYR A 142 4.75 3.37 2.09
N CYS A 143 5.34 3.07 3.26
CA CYS A 143 4.59 2.82 4.48
C CYS A 143 3.71 4.02 4.89
N LEU A 144 4.25 5.22 4.68
CA LEU A 144 3.53 6.46 4.89
C LEU A 144 2.32 6.57 3.96
N ALA A 145 2.52 6.35 2.66
CA ALA A 145 1.48 6.39 1.64
C ALA A 145 0.31 5.43 1.97
N GLN A 146 0.63 4.23 2.46
CA GLN A 146 -0.37 3.27 2.92
C GLN A 146 -1.15 3.77 4.14
N ALA A 147 -0.44 4.29 5.15
CA ALA A 147 -1.10 4.82 6.34
C ALA A 147 -2.04 5.97 6.00
N VAL A 148 -1.62 6.87 5.09
CA VAL A 148 -2.45 7.98 4.59
C VAL A 148 -3.72 7.50 3.93
N LEU A 149 -3.60 6.46 3.11
CA LEU A 149 -4.74 5.90 2.41
C LEU A 149 -5.78 5.32 3.37
N GLU A 150 -5.34 4.62 4.42
CA GLU A 150 -6.20 4.04 5.46
C GLU A 150 -6.72 5.05 6.50
N GLY A 151 -6.16 6.26 6.54
CA GLY A 151 -6.51 7.26 7.52
C GLY A 151 -7.96 7.72 7.47
N ASP A 152 -8.52 8.03 8.64
CA ASP A 152 -9.73 8.83 8.75
C ASP A 152 -9.42 10.29 9.13
N GLU A 153 -10.41 11.17 8.98
CA GLU A 153 -10.24 12.60 9.28
C GLU A 153 -10.00 12.87 10.78
N SER A 154 -10.42 11.97 11.67
CA SER A 154 -10.26 12.15 13.11
C SER A 154 -8.80 11.97 13.54
N THR A 155 -8.08 11.09 12.85
CA THR A 155 -6.64 10.88 13.00
C THR A 155 -5.80 11.93 12.26
N SER A 156 -6.35 12.62 11.25
CA SER A 156 -5.59 13.56 10.41
C SER A 156 -5.40 14.96 10.98
N ARG A 157 -6.37 15.59 11.67
CA ARG A 157 -6.39 17.07 11.82
C ARG A 157 -5.16 17.73 12.45
N GLN A 158 -4.54 17.14 13.48
CA GLN A 158 -3.31 17.69 14.09
C GLN A 158 -2.06 17.42 13.26
N SER A 159 -2.02 16.28 12.58
CA SER A 159 -0.90 15.85 11.75
C SER A 159 -0.93 16.50 10.37
N GLU A 160 -2.12 16.77 9.84
CA GLU A 160 -2.41 17.37 8.53
C GLU A 160 -1.86 18.79 8.40
N ARG A 161 -2.02 19.64 9.42
CA ARG A 161 -1.39 20.97 9.41
C ARG A 161 0.13 20.88 9.33
N ARG A 162 0.70 19.91 10.04
CA ARG A 162 2.16 19.73 10.12
C ARG A 162 2.71 19.14 8.82
N TRP A 163 2.00 18.19 8.23
CA TRP A 163 2.38 17.54 6.98
C TRP A 163 2.12 18.41 5.76
N SER A 164 1.09 19.24 5.77
CA SER A 164 0.85 20.21 4.69
C SER A 164 2.00 21.22 4.59
N ILE A 165 2.67 21.53 5.70
CA ILE A 165 3.88 22.37 5.71
C ILE A 165 5.05 21.58 5.11
N ASP A 166 5.32 20.36 5.61
CA ASP A 166 6.43 19.53 5.13
C ASP A 166 6.28 19.19 3.62
N LEU A 167 5.05 18.97 3.14
CA LEU A 167 4.71 18.73 1.72
C LEU A 167 4.81 20.00 0.87
N ALA A 168 4.46 21.18 1.40
CA ALA A 168 4.57 22.44 0.68
C ALA A 168 6.04 22.90 0.54
N GLU A 169 6.92 22.48 1.45
CA GLU A 169 8.37 22.70 1.36
C GLU A 169 9.02 21.80 0.27
N HIS A 170 8.36 20.70 -0.11
CA HIS A 170 8.76 19.83 -1.20
C HIS A 170 8.03 20.21 -2.49
N ASP A 171 8.52 21.22 -3.21
CA ASP A 171 7.97 21.64 -4.50
C ASP A 171 8.14 20.54 -5.57
N PRO A 172 7.04 19.93 -6.06
CA PRO A 172 7.06 18.84 -7.05
C PRO A 172 7.50 19.29 -8.46
N ASN A 173 7.59 20.60 -8.71
CA ASN A 173 7.93 21.14 -10.02
C ASN A 173 9.43 21.09 -10.35
N LEU A 174 10.30 20.66 -9.43
CA LEU A 174 11.75 20.91 -9.52
C LEU A 174 12.63 19.75 -10.02
N LYS A 175 12.12 18.53 -10.20
CA LYS A 175 12.98 17.39 -10.62
C LYS A 175 12.41 16.61 -11.80
N PRO A 176 12.98 16.73 -13.02
CA PRO A 176 12.58 15.96 -14.20
C PRO A 176 12.58 14.45 -13.97
N ASP A 177 13.52 13.95 -13.16
CA ASP A 177 13.68 12.53 -12.82
C ASP A 177 13.23 12.28 -11.37
N ALA A 178 11.92 12.29 -11.14
CA ALA A 178 11.38 12.01 -9.81
C ALA A 178 11.72 10.57 -9.41
N SER A 179 12.37 10.41 -8.25
CA SER A 179 12.57 9.08 -7.66
C SER A 179 11.23 8.47 -7.26
N LEU A 180 11.19 7.15 -7.06
CA LEU A 180 9.97 6.50 -6.56
C LEU A 180 9.55 7.05 -5.18
N SER A 181 10.52 7.38 -4.33
CA SER A 181 10.25 8.08 -3.06
C SER A 181 9.59 9.44 -3.29
N ASP A 182 10.05 10.25 -4.26
CA ASP A 182 9.43 11.54 -4.57
C ASP A 182 7.96 11.35 -5.03
N LEU A 183 7.71 10.34 -5.87
CA LEU A 183 6.35 10.02 -6.33
C LEU A 183 5.42 9.56 -5.20
N LEU A 184 5.92 8.73 -4.28
CA LEU A 184 5.14 8.28 -3.12
C LEU A 184 4.86 9.43 -2.12
N TRP A 185 5.78 10.40 -2.05
CA TRP A 185 5.57 11.63 -1.30
C TRP A 185 4.42 12.45 -1.86
N GLU A 186 4.44 12.72 -3.15
CA GLU A 186 3.37 13.46 -3.83
C GLU A 186 2.04 12.73 -3.77
N PHE A 187 2.05 11.41 -3.96
CA PHE A 187 0.89 10.55 -3.78
C PHE A 187 0.26 10.74 -2.39
N SER A 188 1.09 10.74 -1.33
CA SER A 188 0.63 10.90 0.05
C SER A 188 -0.07 12.25 0.23
N GLY A 189 0.55 13.34 -0.24
CA GLY A 189 -0.07 14.67 -0.19
C GLY A 189 -1.37 14.74 -0.98
N MET A 190 -1.41 14.10 -2.14
CA MET A 190 -2.59 14.04 -3.00
C MET A 190 -3.75 13.31 -2.31
N VAL A 191 -3.52 12.14 -1.72
CA VAL A 191 -4.54 11.34 -1.02
C VAL A 191 -5.12 12.07 0.19
N MET A 192 -4.28 12.73 1.00
CA MET A 192 -4.75 13.55 2.12
C MET A 192 -5.71 14.64 1.66
N LYS A 193 -5.38 15.31 0.55
CA LYS A 193 -6.23 16.35 0.01
C LYS A 193 -7.52 15.79 -0.61
N PHE A 194 -7.48 14.64 -1.26
CA PHE A 194 -8.69 13.96 -1.73
C PHE A 194 -9.63 13.59 -0.58
N HIS A 195 -9.13 13.03 0.53
CA HIS A 195 -9.95 12.74 1.73
C HIS A 195 -10.75 13.96 2.20
N LYS A 196 -10.18 15.15 2.10
CA LYS A 196 -10.85 16.42 2.43
C LYS A 196 -11.84 16.86 1.36
N LEU A 197 -11.42 16.91 0.09
CA LEU A 197 -12.22 17.46 -0.99
C LEU A 197 -13.44 16.60 -1.32
N LEU A 198 -13.27 15.28 -1.31
CA LEU A 198 -14.30 14.31 -1.62
C LEU A 198 -15.46 14.31 -0.61
N LYS A 199 -15.22 14.74 0.64
CA LYS A 199 -16.27 14.93 1.65
C LYS A 199 -17.11 16.19 1.45
N ILE A 200 -16.47 17.26 0.96
CA ILE A 200 -17.06 18.60 0.90
C ILE A 200 -17.75 18.83 -0.45
N ARG A 201 -17.25 18.20 -1.52
CA ARG A 201 -17.74 18.43 -2.89
C ARG A 201 -18.60 17.27 -3.38
N ARG A 202 -19.84 17.60 -3.77
CA ARG A 202 -20.72 16.68 -4.52
C ARG A 202 -20.44 16.66 -6.03
N ASN A 203 -19.78 17.70 -6.58
CA ASN A 203 -19.61 17.85 -8.03
C ASN A 203 -18.12 18.13 -8.35
N ALA A 204 -17.54 17.34 -9.25
CA ALA A 204 -16.24 17.62 -9.86
C ALA A 204 -16.41 18.71 -10.95
N TRP A 205 -15.36 19.50 -11.17
CA TRP A 205 -15.28 20.46 -12.28
C TRP A 205 -15.22 19.72 -13.62
N PRO A 206 -15.60 20.28 -14.80
CA PRO A 206 -16.34 21.50 -15.02
C PRO A 206 -17.85 21.26 -14.96
N TYR A 207 -18.56 22.31 -14.61
CA TYR A 207 -20.02 22.43 -14.63
C TYR A 207 -20.66 21.76 -15.85
N ASN A 208 -21.31 20.62 -15.62
CA ASN A 208 -22.49 20.24 -16.37
C ASN A 208 -23.47 19.66 -15.34
N ASP A 209 -24.49 20.42 -15.01
CA ASP A 209 -25.59 19.97 -14.13
C ASP A 209 -26.32 18.73 -14.73
N GLU A 210 -26.05 18.44 -16.00
CA GLU A 210 -26.55 17.28 -16.75
C GLU A 210 -25.59 16.07 -16.74
N ALA A 211 -24.30 16.27 -16.48
CA ALA A 211 -23.34 15.18 -16.44
C ALA A 211 -23.34 14.59 -15.02
N MET A 212 -24.00 13.43 -14.85
CA MET A 212 -23.75 12.58 -13.67
C MET A 212 -22.30 12.12 -13.69
N VAL A 213 -21.37 12.96 -13.25
CA VAL A 213 -19.98 12.55 -13.09
C VAL A 213 -19.93 11.68 -11.83
N PRO A 214 -19.67 10.37 -11.95
CA PRO A 214 -19.71 9.48 -10.81
C PRO A 214 -18.59 9.82 -9.84
N TYR A 215 -18.93 9.94 -8.57
CA TYR A 215 -17.96 9.94 -7.49
C TYR A 215 -17.39 8.53 -7.31
N ILE A 216 -16.07 8.42 -7.13
CA ILE A 216 -15.44 7.15 -6.71
C ILE A 216 -14.81 7.35 -5.34
N SER A 217 -15.13 6.46 -4.40
CA SER A 217 -14.41 6.45 -3.13
C SER A 217 -12.95 6.10 -3.36
N LEU A 218 -12.05 6.69 -2.56
CA LEU A 218 -10.68 6.22 -2.51
C LEU A 218 -10.67 4.74 -2.09
N PRO A 219 -9.83 3.91 -2.71
CA PRO A 219 -9.76 2.49 -2.38
C PRO A 219 -9.13 2.33 -1.00
N THR A 220 -9.53 1.29 -0.29
CA THR A 220 -8.78 0.84 0.89
C THR A 220 -7.57 0.00 0.47
N MET A 221 -6.64 -0.21 1.39
CA MET A 221 -5.51 -1.12 1.24
C MET A 221 -5.94 -2.56 0.97
N SER A 222 -7.04 -3.00 1.58
CA SER A 222 -7.60 -4.32 1.31
C SER A 222 -8.14 -4.45 -0.12
N GLU A 223 -8.58 -3.35 -0.72
CA GLU A 223 -9.10 -3.29 -2.08
C GLU A 223 -8.01 -3.21 -3.14
N LEU A 224 -6.87 -2.57 -2.83
CA LEU A 224 -5.70 -2.49 -3.72
C LEU A 224 -4.96 -3.84 -3.90
N ARG A 225 -5.45 -4.93 -3.31
CA ARG A 225 -4.90 -6.31 -3.44
C ARG A 225 -3.41 -6.45 -3.09
N LEU A 226 -2.88 -5.57 -2.24
CA LEU A 226 -1.52 -5.69 -1.67
C LEU A 226 -1.27 -7.02 -0.93
N SER A 227 -2.36 -7.67 -0.51
CA SER A 227 -2.36 -8.92 0.24
C SER A 227 -2.33 -10.18 -0.62
N ARG A 228 -2.36 -10.09 -1.96
CA ARG A 228 -2.24 -11.26 -2.83
C ARG A 228 -1.12 -11.03 -3.84
N PRO A 229 0.11 -11.52 -3.57
CA PRO A 229 1.11 -11.62 -4.61
C PRO A 229 0.48 -12.37 -5.77
N VAL A 230 0.69 -11.83 -6.96
CA VAL A 230 -0.01 -12.27 -8.17
C VAL A 230 0.32 -13.74 -8.53
N ASN A 231 1.39 -14.28 -7.93
CA ASN A 231 1.62 -15.71 -7.72
C ASN A 231 1.83 -15.95 -6.22
N SER A 232 0.92 -16.67 -5.57
CA SER A 232 0.83 -16.86 -4.11
C SER A 232 1.94 -17.72 -3.48
N ASP A 233 3.05 -17.99 -4.18
CA ASP A 233 4.13 -18.82 -3.63
C ASP A 233 5.18 -17.99 -2.87
N HIS A 234 5.15 -16.66 -2.98
CA HIS A 234 5.99 -15.78 -2.15
C HIS A 234 5.37 -15.53 -0.77
N ILE A 235 5.57 -16.52 0.08
CA ILE A 235 5.47 -16.38 1.53
C ILE A 235 6.67 -15.53 1.98
N LEU A 236 6.45 -14.22 2.12
CA LEU A 236 7.39 -13.33 2.81
C LEU A 236 7.93 -13.97 4.11
N PRO A 237 9.26 -14.07 4.28
CA PRO A 237 9.85 -14.72 5.44
C PRO A 237 9.62 -13.88 6.71
N LEU A 238 9.21 -14.55 7.78
CA LEU A 238 9.15 -13.96 9.12
C LEU A 238 10.53 -14.06 9.81
N PRO A 239 11.07 -12.98 10.40
CA PRO A 239 10.70 -11.57 10.23
C PRO A 239 11.29 -10.97 8.93
N PHE A 240 10.69 -9.87 8.46
CA PHE A 240 11.17 -9.07 7.32
C PHE A 240 12.50 -8.35 7.62
N SER A 241 13.60 -9.08 7.77
CA SER A 241 14.92 -8.47 7.94
C SER A 241 15.42 -7.90 6.61
N GLY A 242 15.10 -6.64 6.33
CA GLY A 242 15.72 -5.86 5.24
C GLY A 242 15.30 -6.25 3.82
N MET A 243 14.24 -7.04 3.65
CA MET A 243 13.79 -7.51 2.33
C MET A 243 12.66 -6.67 1.71
N HIS A 244 12.28 -5.53 2.29
CA HIS A 244 11.12 -4.79 1.81
C HIS A 244 11.32 -4.16 0.43
N ASP A 245 12.47 -3.54 0.18
CA ASP A 245 12.77 -2.98 -1.16
C ASP A 245 12.79 -4.12 -2.22
N GLN A 246 13.32 -5.28 -1.84
CA GLN A 246 13.28 -6.48 -2.69
C GLN A 246 11.83 -6.95 -2.94
N TRP A 247 10.99 -7.05 -1.89
CA TRP A 247 9.58 -7.40 -2.04
C TRP A 247 8.84 -6.41 -2.93
N PHE A 248 9.05 -5.10 -2.74
CA PHE A 248 8.38 -4.08 -3.54
C PHE A 248 8.70 -4.28 -5.04
N LEU A 249 9.98 -4.50 -5.37
CA LEU A 249 10.43 -4.75 -6.73
C LEU A 249 9.88 -6.07 -7.28
N GLU A 250 9.96 -7.16 -6.52
CA GLU A 250 9.46 -8.48 -6.91
C GLU A 250 7.94 -8.49 -7.08
N HIS A 251 7.20 -7.81 -6.21
CA HIS A 251 5.75 -7.68 -6.28
C HIS A 251 5.34 -6.88 -7.52
N THR A 252 5.96 -5.72 -7.74
CA THR A 252 5.74 -4.91 -8.93
C THR A 252 6.07 -5.69 -10.20
N ARG A 253 7.16 -6.47 -10.18
CA ARG A 253 7.53 -7.37 -11.28
C ARG A 253 6.46 -8.44 -11.54
N ALA A 254 5.96 -9.09 -10.49
CA ALA A 254 4.89 -10.08 -10.61
C ALA A 254 3.60 -9.47 -11.20
N MET A 255 3.27 -8.23 -10.84
CA MET A 255 2.13 -7.50 -11.40
C MET A 255 2.28 -7.22 -12.90
N VAL A 256 3.49 -6.90 -13.40
CA VAL A 256 3.72 -6.71 -14.85
C VAL A 256 3.59 -8.01 -15.63
N PHE A 257 4.18 -9.08 -15.10
CA PHE A 257 4.26 -10.34 -15.82
C PHE A 257 3.03 -11.22 -15.67
N ASP A 258 2.14 -10.90 -14.74
CA ASP A 258 0.81 -11.50 -14.72
C ASP A 258 -0.01 -11.06 -15.94
N PRO A 259 -0.43 -12.02 -16.80
CA PRO A 259 -1.27 -11.71 -17.93
C PRO A 259 -2.61 -11.06 -17.56
N GLU A 260 -3.11 -11.28 -16.33
CA GLU A 260 -4.43 -10.82 -15.89
C GLU A 260 -4.41 -9.49 -15.13
N TYR A 261 -3.26 -9.06 -14.60
CA TYR A 261 -3.20 -7.88 -13.73
C TYR A 261 -3.69 -6.62 -14.44
N PHE A 262 -3.17 -6.34 -15.64
CA PHE A 262 -3.62 -5.19 -16.43
C PHE A 262 -4.98 -5.43 -17.09
N THR A 263 -5.24 -6.65 -17.54
CA THR A 263 -6.30 -6.95 -18.52
C THR A 263 -7.66 -7.32 -17.90
N THR A 264 -7.67 -7.84 -16.67
CA THR A 264 -8.90 -8.23 -15.99
C THR A 264 -9.50 -7.06 -15.22
N GLY A 265 -10.81 -6.83 -15.34
CA GLY A 265 -11.53 -5.77 -14.64
C GLY A 265 -11.42 -4.41 -15.33
N THR A 266 -11.68 -3.34 -14.59
CA THR A 266 -11.59 -1.96 -15.08
C THR A 266 -10.67 -1.15 -14.18
N TRP A 267 -10.04 -0.12 -14.75
CA TRP A 267 -9.25 0.84 -14.03
C TRP A 267 -10.02 2.14 -13.85
N CYS A 268 -9.84 2.75 -12.69
CA CYS A 268 -10.35 4.06 -12.35
C CYS A 268 -9.30 4.86 -11.59
N GLY A 269 -9.54 6.15 -11.41
CA GLY A 269 -8.63 6.97 -10.65
C GLY A 269 -8.92 8.45 -10.70
N TYR A 270 -7.95 9.22 -10.23
CA TYR A 270 -8.04 10.68 -10.14
C TYR A 270 -6.85 11.38 -10.77
N TYR A 271 -7.11 12.60 -11.21
CA TYR A 271 -6.12 13.59 -11.61
C TYR A 271 -6.04 14.71 -10.57
N SER A 272 -4.87 15.29 -10.43
CA SER A 272 -4.65 16.58 -9.78
C SER A 272 -3.98 17.54 -10.77
N TYR A 273 -3.96 18.84 -10.48
CA TYR A 273 -3.17 19.81 -11.23
C TYR A 273 -1.84 20.11 -10.52
N SER A 274 -0.83 20.64 -11.20
CA SER A 274 0.44 21.03 -10.58
C SER A 274 0.25 22.09 -9.48
N ASN A 275 -0.74 22.98 -9.65
CA ASN A 275 -1.14 23.97 -8.65
C ASN A 275 -2.07 23.38 -7.57
N PHE A 276 -2.31 22.06 -7.59
CA PHE A 276 -3.24 21.42 -6.65
C PHE A 276 -2.80 21.66 -5.22
N PHE A 277 -1.52 21.64 -4.87
CA PHE A 277 -1.14 21.93 -3.47
C PHE A 277 -1.38 23.39 -3.06
N MET A 278 -1.56 24.30 -4.03
CA MET A 278 -1.78 25.73 -3.79
C MET A 278 -3.26 26.17 -3.83
N SER A 279 -4.15 25.47 -4.54
CA SER A 279 -5.57 25.86 -4.63
C SER A 279 -6.52 24.73 -4.22
N SER A 280 -7.38 24.98 -3.22
CA SER A 280 -8.37 24.01 -2.71
C SER A 280 -9.57 23.80 -3.63
N GLU A 281 -9.57 24.38 -4.83
CA GLU A 281 -10.81 24.66 -5.54
C GLU A 281 -11.06 23.85 -6.81
N MET A 282 -10.14 23.01 -7.26
CA MET A 282 -10.32 22.24 -8.49
C MET A 282 -9.98 20.78 -8.26
N LEU A 283 -11.01 19.94 -8.38
CA LEU A 283 -10.89 18.51 -8.52
C LEU A 283 -11.43 18.16 -9.90
N ASP A 284 -10.59 17.54 -10.73
CA ASP A 284 -11.07 16.99 -11.98
C ASP A 284 -12.01 15.81 -11.70
N PRO A 285 -12.91 15.51 -12.66
CA PRO A 285 -13.69 14.30 -12.66
C PRO A 285 -12.77 13.08 -12.53
N PRO A 286 -13.17 12.04 -11.79
CA PRO A 286 -12.42 10.80 -11.86
C PRO A 286 -12.43 10.25 -13.27
N THR A 287 -11.34 9.58 -13.60
CA THR A 287 -11.31 8.68 -14.76
C THR A 287 -11.83 7.32 -14.36
N MET A 288 -12.62 6.70 -15.23
CA MET A 288 -13.18 5.37 -14.99
C MET A 288 -13.26 4.54 -16.27
N GLY A 289 -13.51 3.25 -16.09
CA GLY A 289 -13.93 2.35 -17.16
C GLY A 289 -12.80 1.87 -18.07
N ILE A 290 -11.55 2.26 -17.82
CA ILE A 290 -10.43 1.90 -18.70
C ILE A 290 -10.24 0.38 -18.63
N LYS A 291 -10.34 -0.28 -19.78
CA LYS A 291 -10.07 -1.72 -19.95
C LYS A 291 -8.81 -1.89 -20.79
N PHE A 292 -7.74 -2.38 -20.19
CA PHE A 292 -6.52 -2.64 -20.94
C PHE A 292 -6.59 -3.99 -21.64
N ARG A 293 -6.09 -4.04 -22.87
CA ARG A 293 -5.73 -5.28 -23.56
C ARG A 293 -4.24 -5.26 -23.88
N ARG A 294 -3.57 -6.38 -23.67
CA ARG A 294 -2.17 -6.53 -24.07
C ARG A 294 -2.06 -6.55 -25.58
N VAL A 295 -1.01 -5.92 -26.10
CA VAL A 295 -0.64 -5.96 -27.51
C VAL A 295 0.76 -6.54 -27.60
N GLU A 296 0.93 -7.52 -28.49
CA GLU A 296 2.25 -8.05 -28.80
C GLU A 296 3.00 -7.03 -29.64
N THR A 297 4.19 -6.67 -29.18
CA THR A 297 5.10 -5.79 -29.91
C THR A 297 6.31 -6.59 -30.39
N THR A 298 6.91 -6.15 -31.48
CA THR A 298 8.17 -6.71 -31.97
C THR A 298 9.40 -6.21 -31.21
N SER A 299 9.26 -5.17 -30.36
CA SER A 299 10.39 -4.52 -29.65
C SER A 299 10.76 -5.19 -28.33
N GLY A 300 9.96 -6.13 -27.83
CA GLY A 300 10.15 -6.73 -26.50
C GLY A 300 9.55 -5.91 -25.36
N ASP A 301 9.04 -4.71 -25.62
CA ASP A 301 8.27 -3.93 -24.66
C ASP A 301 6.86 -4.52 -24.51
N THR A 302 6.29 -4.39 -23.31
CA THR A 302 4.89 -4.78 -23.10
C THR A 302 3.99 -3.57 -23.30
N GLN A 303 3.18 -3.60 -24.36
CA GLN A 303 2.22 -2.55 -24.67
C GLN A 303 0.81 -2.96 -24.27
N PHE A 304 0.03 -1.99 -23.81
CA PHE A 304 -1.38 -2.13 -23.46
C PHE A 304 -2.21 -1.03 -24.11
N LEU A 305 -3.35 -1.41 -24.67
CA LEU A 305 -4.34 -0.48 -25.18
C LEU A 305 -5.54 -0.44 -24.25
N GLY A 306 -5.76 0.71 -23.63
CA GLY A 306 -6.92 1.03 -22.83
C GLY A 306 -8.09 1.51 -23.69
N SER A 307 -9.20 0.77 -23.66
CA SER A 307 -10.47 1.20 -24.24
C SER A 307 -11.46 1.64 -23.17
N ASP A 308 -12.54 2.28 -23.61
CA ASP A 308 -13.74 2.60 -22.84
C ASP A 308 -13.52 3.46 -21.59
N GLY A 309 -12.36 4.12 -21.52
CA GLY A 309 -12.09 5.17 -20.56
C GLY A 309 -13.07 6.32 -20.76
N PHE A 310 -13.54 6.87 -19.66
CA PHE A 310 -14.33 8.10 -19.66
C PHE A 310 -14.02 8.93 -18.42
N ASP A 311 -14.18 10.24 -18.55
CA ASP A 311 -14.16 11.22 -17.47
C ASP A 311 -15.20 12.32 -17.80
N GLY A 312 -15.17 13.46 -17.11
CA GLY A 312 -16.14 14.53 -17.33
C GLY A 312 -15.96 15.32 -18.63
N GLU A 313 -14.86 15.15 -19.37
CA GLU A 313 -14.71 15.68 -20.73
C GLU A 313 -15.30 14.72 -21.78
N GLY A 314 -15.34 13.41 -21.47
CA GLY A 314 -16.01 12.40 -22.28
C GLY A 314 -15.19 11.13 -22.49
N PRO A 315 -15.55 10.29 -23.47
CA PRO A 315 -14.89 9.03 -23.71
C PRO A 315 -13.51 9.20 -24.36
N PHE A 316 -12.57 8.38 -23.95
CA PHE A 316 -11.19 8.40 -24.42
C PHE A 316 -10.61 6.98 -24.57
N GLY A 317 -9.47 6.90 -25.22
CA GLY A 317 -8.59 5.73 -25.22
C GLY A 317 -7.23 6.09 -24.63
N VAL A 318 -6.49 5.08 -24.20
CA VAL A 318 -5.12 5.24 -23.69
C VAL A 318 -4.24 4.20 -24.35
N ASP A 319 -3.10 4.62 -24.87
CA ASP A 319 -2.01 3.71 -25.23
C ASP A 319 -0.94 3.80 -24.15
N VAL A 320 -0.47 2.67 -23.63
CA VAL A 320 0.57 2.63 -22.59
C VAL A 320 1.61 1.57 -22.91
N VAL A 321 2.88 1.96 -22.75
CA VAL A 321 4.05 1.10 -22.89
C VAL A 321 4.69 0.95 -21.53
N VAL A 322 4.96 -0.30 -21.14
CA VAL A 322 5.64 -0.66 -19.90
C VAL A 322 7.07 -1.07 -20.21
N SER A 323 8.02 -0.37 -19.60
CA SER A 323 9.46 -0.61 -19.78
C SER A 323 10.12 -0.90 -18.44
N ALA A 324 10.96 -1.94 -18.41
CA ALA A 324 11.75 -2.28 -17.23
C ALA A 324 12.90 -1.29 -17.04
N THR A 325 13.12 -0.84 -15.80
CA THR A 325 14.23 0.05 -15.43
C THR A 325 14.98 -0.50 -14.23
N SER A 326 16.11 0.11 -13.87
CA SER A 326 16.91 -0.30 -12.70
C SER A 326 16.15 -0.18 -11.37
N GLY A 327 15.15 0.71 -11.30
CA GLY A 327 14.36 0.98 -10.10
C GLY A 327 12.93 0.43 -10.13
N GLY A 328 12.56 -0.39 -11.12
CA GLY A 328 11.21 -0.95 -11.25
C GLY A 328 10.69 -0.92 -12.69
N PHE A 329 9.47 -0.43 -12.87
CA PHE A 329 8.81 -0.38 -14.17
C PHE A 329 8.22 1.01 -14.40
N ASP A 330 8.68 1.64 -15.48
CA ASP A 330 8.15 2.90 -15.95
C ASP A 330 7.05 2.62 -16.97
N ILE A 331 6.02 3.45 -16.94
CA ILE A 331 4.85 3.37 -17.81
C ILE A 331 4.71 4.71 -18.49
N ARG A 332 4.88 4.73 -19.80
CA ARG A 332 4.59 5.91 -20.62
C ARG A 332 3.32 5.68 -21.39
N GLY A 333 2.44 6.68 -21.40
CA GLY A 333 1.20 6.56 -22.14
C GLY A 333 0.73 7.84 -22.78
N GLN A 334 -0.28 7.71 -23.63
CA GLN A 334 -0.97 8.84 -24.23
C GLN A 334 -2.47 8.58 -24.17
N LYS A 335 -3.16 9.46 -23.47
CA LYS A 335 -4.63 9.57 -23.46
C LYS A 335 -5.07 10.43 -24.63
N ALA A 336 -6.07 9.96 -25.36
CA ALA A 336 -6.69 10.70 -26.47
C ALA A 336 -8.22 10.60 -26.41
N TYR A 337 -8.90 11.75 -26.40
CA TYR A 337 -10.35 11.81 -26.44
C TYR A 337 -10.89 11.38 -27.81
N ARG A 338 -11.99 10.62 -27.83
CA ARG A 338 -12.54 10.04 -29.07
C ARG A 338 -13.14 11.10 -30.02
N PHE A 339 -13.63 12.20 -29.46
CA PHE A 339 -14.35 13.24 -30.21
C PHE A 339 -13.61 14.60 -30.19
N GLY A 340 -12.29 14.59 -29.98
CA GLY A 340 -11.49 15.81 -29.94
C GLY A 340 -10.04 15.60 -30.38
N SER A 341 -9.28 16.69 -30.52
CA SER A 341 -7.84 16.66 -30.81
C SER A 341 -6.97 16.67 -29.55
N THR A 342 -7.57 16.91 -28.38
CA THR A 342 -6.87 17.00 -27.10
C THR A 342 -6.27 15.64 -26.74
N ARG A 343 -4.98 15.67 -26.41
CA ARG A 343 -4.22 14.52 -25.95
C ARG A 343 -3.38 14.91 -24.74
N TRP A 344 -3.22 13.96 -23.83
CA TRP A 344 -2.40 14.12 -22.64
C TRP A 344 -1.48 12.94 -22.51
N ASP A 345 -0.21 13.22 -22.26
CA ASP A 345 0.80 12.22 -22.05
C ASP A 345 0.90 11.86 -20.58
N TRP A 346 1.18 10.60 -20.31
CA TRP A 346 1.31 10.02 -18.98
C TRP A 346 2.74 9.53 -18.77
N ASP A 347 3.28 9.83 -17.60
CA ASP A 347 4.59 9.36 -17.13
C ASP A 347 4.39 8.81 -15.71
N LEU A 348 4.24 7.48 -15.64
CA LEU A 348 3.79 6.77 -14.44
C LEU A 348 4.80 5.71 -14.03
N LYS A 349 4.75 5.31 -12.76
CA LYS A 349 5.38 4.10 -12.26
C LYS A 349 4.30 3.10 -11.84
N LEU A 350 4.55 1.83 -12.12
CA LEU A 350 3.78 0.77 -11.49
C LEU A 350 4.23 0.64 -10.05
N THR A 351 3.26 0.67 -9.13
CA THR A 351 3.50 0.39 -7.72
C THR A 351 2.43 -0.55 -7.20
N PRO A 352 2.64 -1.14 -6.02
CA PRO A 352 1.60 -1.91 -5.38
C PRO A 352 0.34 -1.07 -5.05
N LEU A 353 0.44 0.28 -5.01
CA LEU A 353 -0.70 1.18 -4.81
C LEU A 353 -1.48 1.48 -6.11
N GLY A 354 -1.09 0.87 -7.24
CA GLY A 354 -1.60 1.16 -8.57
C GLY A 354 -0.57 1.93 -9.42
N LEU A 355 -1.05 2.57 -10.49
CA LEU A 355 -0.22 3.43 -11.33
C LEU A 355 -0.19 4.83 -10.74
N ILE A 356 0.98 5.33 -10.39
CA ILE A 356 1.15 6.68 -9.84
C ILE A 356 2.16 7.45 -10.66
N GLY A 357 1.96 8.75 -10.82
CA GLY A 357 2.89 9.61 -11.53
C GLY A 357 2.21 10.85 -12.04
N TYR A 358 2.57 11.29 -13.24
CA TYR A 358 2.15 12.57 -13.76
C TYR A 358 1.40 12.45 -15.07
N TRP A 359 0.57 13.44 -15.32
CA TRP A 359 0.04 13.73 -16.66
C TRP A 359 0.55 15.10 -17.13
N GLY A 360 0.65 15.25 -18.44
CA GLY A 360 1.25 16.43 -19.04
C GLY A 360 1.38 16.32 -20.55
N THR A 361 2.45 16.91 -21.09
CA THR A 361 2.74 16.89 -22.53
C THR A 361 4.22 16.64 -22.78
N TRP A 362 4.53 15.72 -23.68
CA TRP A 362 5.87 15.52 -24.23
C TRP A 362 6.11 16.51 -25.37
N ASP A 363 7.07 17.41 -25.20
CA ASP A 363 7.63 18.21 -26.29
C ASP A 363 9.09 17.81 -26.56
N ARG A 364 10.06 18.51 -25.98
CA ARG A 364 11.46 18.13 -25.81
C ARG A 364 11.69 17.50 -24.44
N THR A 365 10.90 17.89 -23.44
CA THR A 365 10.93 17.38 -22.07
C THR A 365 9.50 17.13 -21.60
N PHE A 366 9.30 16.29 -20.59
CA PHE A 366 7.96 16.10 -20.04
C PHE A 366 7.52 17.33 -19.24
N THR A 367 6.57 18.10 -19.77
CA THR A 367 5.97 19.23 -19.05
C THR A 367 4.82 18.72 -18.19
N ARG A 368 5.05 18.64 -16.88
CA ARG A 368 4.05 18.21 -15.89
C ARG A 368 2.89 19.20 -15.82
N LYS A 369 1.66 18.69 -15.87
CA LYS A 369 0.42 19.46 -15.65
C LYS A 369 -0.30 19.06 -14.38
N GLY A 370 0.02 17.88 -13.84
CA GLY A 370 -0.32 17.48 -12.49
C GLY A 370 -0.11 15.99 -12.26
N PHE A 371 -0.67 15.48 -11.16
CA PHE A 371 -0.48 14.09 -10.73
C PHE A 371 -1.64 13.20 -11.23
N LEU A 372 -1.35 11.94 -11.49
CA LEU A 372 -2.30 10.91 -11.88
C LEU A 372 -2.12 9.69 -10.97
N TRP A 373 -3.22 9.21 -10.43
CA TRP A 373 -3.28 7.93 -9.74
C TRP A 373 -4.40 7.08 -10.31
N LEU A 374 -4.07 5.86 -10.75
CA LEU A 374 -5.00 4.85 -11.23
C LEU A 374 -4.90 3.57 -10.41
N TRP A 375 -6.03 2.94 -10.14
CA TRP A 375 -6.13 1.64 -9.50
C TRP A 375 -7.22 0.80 -10.15
N LYS A 376 -7.26 -0.50 -9.83
CA LYS A 376 -8.31 -1.40 -10.31
C LYS A 376 -9.60 -1.16 -9.51
N ALA A 377 -10.71 -0.94 -10.22
CA ALA A 377 -12.03 -0.90 -9.62
C ALA A 377 -12.42 -2.27 -9.06
N LYS A 378 -13.34 -2.28 -8.09
CA LYS A 378 -13.85 -3.48 -7.42
C LYS A 378 -14.57 -4.44 -8.37
#